data_AF-H1V9N8-F1
#
_entry.id   AF-H1V9N8-F1
#
_cell.length_a   1.000
_cell.length_b   1.000
_cell.length_c   1.000
_cell.angle_alpha   90.00
_cell.angle_beta   90.00
_cell.angle_gamma   90.00
#
_symmetry.space_group_name_H-M   'P 1'
#
loop_
_entity.id
_entity.type
_entity.pdbx_description
1 polymer ?
#
loop_
_entity_poly.entity_id
_entity_poly.type
_entity_poly.pdbx_seq_one_letter_code
_entity_poly.pdbx_strand_id
1 'polypeptide(L)'
;AATELALRYWVGCFGGKLGIALTDTFGTQEFLRAFSQPVRPVDGDGNDTSFKTPDGSRPLTYAELFQGVRQDSGDPADYVKMLRQYYDSQGIKDKKTMVFSDSLNIERCLEYKAISEEAGFTPTFGVGTFLTNDFTHLKTGTKSVPLNIVIKLSSANGRPAIKISDNIGKNTGDKETVNKVKSQLGYVEKEWTGGDETQRWGKDEDKA
;
A
#
# COMPACT_ATOMS: atom_id res chain seq x y z
N ALA A 1 3.87 0.15 -16.43
CA ALA A 1 3.56 1.44 -17.10
C ALA A 1 2.60 2.30 -16.28
N ALA A 2 1.40 1.82 -15.91
CA ALA A 2 0.43 2.62 -15.14
C ALA A 2 0.97 3.10 -13.77
N THR A 3 1.70 2.24 -13.05
CA THR A 3 2.30 2.60 -11.76
C THR A 3 3.31 3.74 -11.87
N GLU A 4 4.23 3.67 -12.83
CA GLU A 4 5.22 4.75 -13.05
C GLU A 4 4.53 6.04 -13.47
N LEU A 5 3.50 5.96 -14.32
CA LEU A 5 2.74 7.14 -14.72
C LEU A 5 2.05 7.81 -13.52
N ALA A 6 1.48 7.02 -12.59
CA ALA A 6 0.89 7.54 -11.36
C ALA A 6 1.93 8.23 -10.46
N LEU A 7 3.12 7.62 -10.31
CA LEU A 7 4.24 8.22 -9.58
C LEU A 7 4.70 9.53 -10.22
N ARG A 8 4.84 9.55 -11.55
CA ARG A 8 5.22 10.73 -12.36
C ARG A 8 4.24 11.88 -12.16
N TYR A 9 2.93 11.63 -12.29
CA TYR A 9 1.92 12.68 -12.07
C TYR A 9 1.89 13.17 -10.62
N TRP A 10 2.04 12.27 -9.64
CA TRP A 10 2.11 12.67 -8.23
C TRP A 10 3.27 13.63 -7.97
N VAL A 11 4.46 13.29 -8.47
CA VAL A 11 5.65 14.13 -8.35
C VAL A 11 5.51 15.43 -9.13
N GLY A 12 4.89 15.42 -10.32
CA GLY A 12 4.61 16.66 -11.05
C GLY A 12 3.68 17.61 -10.29
N CYS A 13 2.68 17.08 -9.59
CA CYS A 13 1.74 17.89 -8.80
C CYS A 13 2.32 18.39 -7.47
N PHE A 14 3.06 17.55 -6.74
CA PHE A 14 3.45 17.81 -5.35
C PHE A 14 4.96 17.97 -5.14
N GLY A 15 5.76 17.82 -6.21
CA GLY A 15 7.21 17.75 -6.14
C GLY A 15 7.68 16.55 -5.30
N GLY A 16 8.68 16.77 -4.45
CA GLY A 16 9.18 15.77 -3.49
C GLY A 16 8.43 15.70 -2.16
N LYS A 17 7.25 16.33 -2.04
CA LYS A 17 6.45 16.35 -0.80
C LYS A 17 5.38 15.25 -0.82
N LEU A 18 4.84 14.91 0.36
CA LEU A 18 3.77 13.90 0.52
C LEU A 18 4.14 12.55 -0.13
N GLY A 19 5.37 12.09 0.10
CA GLY A 19 5.97 10.95 -0.60
C GLY A 19 5.80 9.62 0.14
N ILE A 20 4.57 9.25 0.51
CA ILE A 20 4.24 7.91 1.01
C ILE A 20 3.52 7.13 -0.10
N ALA A 21 4.21 6.15 -0.68
CA ALA A 21 3.71 5.39 -1.82
C ALA A 21 2.82 4.21 -1.41
N LEU A 22 1.69 4.01 -2.10
CA LEU A 22 0.82 2.84 -1.94
C LEU A 22 1.21 1.75 -2.94
N THR A 23 1.71 0.61 -2.45
CA THR A 23 2.43 -0.34 -3.32
C THR A 23 1.56 -1.46 -3.87
N ASP A 24 0.43 -1.76 -3.25
CA ASP A 24 -0.30 -3.01 -3.49
C ASP A 24 -1.31 -2.95 -4.65
N THR A 25 -1.57 -1.78 -5.26
CA THR A 25 -2.67 -1.61 -6.24
C THR A 25 -2.68 -2.67 -7.34
N PHE A 26 -1.53 -2.95 -7.94
CA PHE A 26 -1.32 -4.01 -8.94
C PHE A 26 -0.33 -5.09 -8.47
N GLY A 27 -0.12 -5.18 -7.15
CA GLY A 27 0.91 -6.00 -6.54
C GLY A 27 2.20 -5.23 -6.28
N THR A 28 2.77 -5.43 -5.09
CA THR A 28 3.98 -4.72 -4.65
C THR A 28 5.19 -5.03 -5.53
N GLN A 29 5.32 -6.25 -6.05
CA GLN A 29 6.45 -6.58 -6.93
C GLN A 29 6.47 -5.74 -8.22
N GLU A 30 5.31 -5.54 -8.86
CA GLU A 30 5.20 -4.66 -10.03
C GLU A 30 5.45 -3.20 -9.64
N PHE A 31 4.95 -2.78 -8.47
CA PHE A 31 5.20 -1.44 -7.97
C PHE A 31 6.69 -1.16 -7.81
N LEU A 32 7.45 -2.07 -7.18
CA LEU A 32 8.88 -1.90 -6.93
C LEU A 32 9.69 -1.75 -8.22
N ARG A 33 9.31 -2.43 -9.31
CA ARG A 33 9.93 -2.23 -10.64
C ARG A 33 9.76 -0.80 -11.16
N ALA A 34 8.59 -0.20 -10.96
CA ALA A 34 8.36 1.20 -11.30
C ALA A 34 9.10 2.14 -10.36
N PHE A 35 9.18 1.77 -9.08
CA PHE A 35 9.79 2.58 -8.04
C PHE A 35 11.31 2.71 -8.17
N SER A 36 11.97 1.73 -8.80
CA SER A 36 13.40 1.80 -9.15
C SER A 36 13.71 2.70 -10.34
N GLN A 37 12.70 3.20 -11.06
CA GLN A 37 12.94 4.02 -12.24
C GLN A 37 13.36 5.45 -11.86
N PRO A 38 14.16 6.13 -12.70
CA PRO A 38 14.46 7.55 -12.56
C PRO A 38 13.18 8.39 -12.61
N VAL A 39 13.10 9.44 -11.80
CA VAL A 39 12.02 10.42 -11.82
C VAL A 39 12.03 11.15 -13.15
N ARG A 40 10.86 11.22 -13.80
CA ARG A 40 10.67 11.91 -15.09
C ARG A 40 9.80 13.16 -14.92
N PRO A 41 10.12 14.28 -15.60
CA PRO A 41 9.28 15.50 -15.58
C PRO A 41 7.93 15.23 -16.23
N VAL A 42 6.86 15.94 -15.86
CA VAL A 42 5.60 15.89 -16.62
C VAL A 42 5.70 16.88 -17.79
N ASP A 43 5.29 16.46 -18.98
CA ASP A 43 5.42 17.32 -20.17
C ASP A 43 4.57 18.59 -20.01
N GLY A 44 5.20 19.76 -20.20
CA GLY A 44 4.53 21.07 -20.23
C GLY A 44 4.28 21.72 -18.86
N ASP A 45 4.83 21.19 -17.76
CA ASP A 45 4.62 21.76 -16.42
C ASP A 45 5.53 22.96 -16.10
N GLY A 46 6.56 23.23 -16.90
CA GLY A 46 7.50 24.35 -16.73
C GLY A 46 8.30 24.29 -15.42
N ASN A 47 8.15 23.23 -14.62
CA ASN A 47 8.86 23.04 -13.38
C ASN A 47 10.21 22.39 -13.68
N ASP A 48 11.27 22.98 -13.16
CA ASP A 48 12.57 22.33 -13.10
C ASP A 48 12.51 21.18 -12.08
N THR A 49 11.90 20.05 -12.47
CA THR A 49 11.81 18.83 -11.64
C THR A 49 13.12 18.05 -11.69
N SER A 50 14.26 18.72 -11.72
CA SER A 50 15.57 18.07 -11.72
C SER A 50 15.91 17.56 -10.32
N PHE A 51 15.11 16.60 -9.84
CA PHE A 51 15.44 15.76 -8.71
C PHE A 51 16.67 14.95 -9.10
N LYS A 52 17.85 15.46 -8.77
CA LYS A 52 19.14 14.84 -9.06
C LYS A 52 19.80 14.37 -7.78
N THR A 53 20.73 13.44 -7.93
CA THR A 53 21.65 13.07 -6.86
C THR A 53 22.43 14.29 -6.34
N PRO A 54 22.95 14.26 -5.10
CA PRO A 54 23.68 15.40 -4.53
C PRO A 54 24.89 15.86 -5.37
N ASP A 55 25.52 14.95 -6.11
CA ASP A 55 26.62 15.22 -7.04
C ASP A 55 26.15 15.68 -8.45
N GLY A 56 24.83 15.73 -8.67
CA GLY A 56 24.22 16.12 -9.94
C GLY A 56 24.40 15.11 -11.09
N SER A 57 24.99 13.94 -10.83
CA SER A 57 25.41 12.99 -11.87
C SER A 57 24.24 12.29 -12.57
N ARG A 58 23.12 12.08 -11.87
CA ARG A 58 21.92 11.45 -12.44
C ARG A 58 20.63 11.94 -11.76
N PRO A 59 19.46 11.69 -12.35
CA PRO A 59 18.20 11.84 -11.65
C PRO A 59 18.08 10.88 -10.46
N LEU A 60 17.38 11.30 -9.42
CA LEU A 60 16.91 10.42 -8.36
C LEU A 60 15.92 9.41 -8.94
N THR A 61 15.90 8.21 -8.37
CA THR A 61 14.81 7.25 -8.56
C THR A 61 13.61 7.63 -7.71
N TYR A 62 12.42 7.10 -8.02
CA TYR A 62 11.24 7.30 -7.16
C TYR A 62 11.49 6.76 -5.75
N ALA A 63 12.22 5.65 -5.62
CA ALA A 63 12.59 5.06 -4.33
C ALA A 63 13.50 5.95 -3.47
N GLU A 64 14.39 6.71 -4.10
CA GLU A 64 15.20 7.72 -3.41
C GLU A 64 14.33 8.92 -3.00
N LEU A 65 13.51 9.42 -3.93
CA LEU A 65 12.70 10.63 -3.74
C LEU A 65 11.61 10.47 -2.67
N PHE A 66 10.90 9.33 -2.65
CA PHE A 66 9.80 9.11 -1.71
C PHE A 66 10.32 8.84 -0.29
N GLN A 67 9.61 9.38 0.70
CA GLN A 67 9.94 9.27 2.13
C GLN A 67 9.66 7.85 2.65
N GLY A 68 8.73 7.14 2.04
CA GLY A 68 8.29 5.86 2.54
C GLY A 68 7.16 5.24 1.72
N VAL A 69 6.58 4.19 2.28
CA VAL A 69 5.51 3.42 1.66
C VAL A 69 4.41 3.09 2.67
N ARG A 70 3.22 2.77 2.16
CA ARG A 70 2.06 2.35 2.94
C ARG A 70 1.70 0.90 2.64
N GLN A 71 1.67 0.09 3.70
CA GLN A 71 1.19 -1.28 3.69
C GLN A 71 -0.33 -1.30 3.92
N ASP A 72 -1.05 -1.92 2.99
CA ASP A 72 -2.53 -1.93 2.94
C ASP A 72 -3.13 -3.32 2.61
N SER A 73 -2.27 -4.31 2.34
CA SER A 73 -2.62 -5.72 2.15
C SER A 73 -1.42 -6.65 2.29
N GLY A 74 -1.70 -7.95 2.38
CA GLY A 74 -0.69 -9.01 2.57
C GLY A 74 -0.19 -9.11 4.01
N ASP A 75 0.78 -10.01 4.23
CA ASP A 75 1.44 -10.19 5.52
C ASP A 75 2.42 -9.04 5.81
N PRO A 76 2.24 -8.27 6.90
CA PRO A 76 3.12 -7.16 7.23
C PRO A 76 4.58 -7.55 7.50
N ALA A 77 4.85 -8.74 8.03
CA ALA A 77 6.21 -9.20 8.29
C ALA A 77 6.96 -9.54 7.00
N ASP A 78 6.30 -10.25 6.08
CA ASP A 78 6.86 -10.50 4.74
C ASP A 78 7.04 -9.20 3.96
N TYR A 79 6.10 -8.25 4.10
CA TYR A 79 6.19 -6.94 3.49
C TYR A 79 7.42 -6.16 3.97
N VAL A 80 7.68 -6.13 5.28
CA VAL A 80 8.88 -5.51 5.88
C VAL A 80 10.15 -6.16 5.32
N LYS A 81 10.22 -7.49 5.32
CA LYS A 81 11.38 -8.24 4.81
C LYS A 81 11.65 -7.96 3.34
N MET A 82 10.59 -7.99 2.51
CA MET A 82 10.67 -7.71 1.08
C MET A 82 11.18 -6.30 0.81
N LEU A 83 10.69 -5.29 1.53
CA LEU A 83 11.13 -3.91 1.36
C LEU A 83 12.56 -3.69 1.85
N ARG A 84 12.98 -4.34 2.93
CA ARG A 84 14.38 -4.26 3.38
C ARG A 84 15.32 -4.75 2.28
N GLN A 85 15.05 -5.94 1.75
CA GLN A 85 15.79 -6.52 0.62
C GLN A 85 15.79 -5.60 -0.60
N TYR A 86 14.63 -5.02 -0.92
CA TYR A 86 14.51 -4.07 -2.02
C TYR A 86 15.40 -2.85 -1.83
N TYR A 87 15.27 -2.12 -0.71
CA TYR A 87 16.06 -0.91 -0.48
C TYR A 87 17.57 -1.20 -0.41
N ASP A 88 17.97 -2.35 0.13
CA ASP A 88 19.36 -2.81 0.12
C ASP A 88 19.86 -3.03 -1.31
N SER A 89 19.06 -3.68 -2.17
CA SER A 89 19.41 -3.90 -3.58
C SER A 89 19.53 -2.59 -4.38
N GLN A 90 18.83 -1.54 -3.96
CA GLN A 90 18.91 -0.20 -4.57
C GLN A 90 20.05 0.64 -3.97
N GLY A 91 20.75 0.15 -2.94
CA GLY A 91 21.79 0.91 -2.23
C GLY A 91 21.26 2.07 -1.39
N ILE A 92 19.97 2.08 -1.07
CA ILE A 92 19.32 3.16 -0.31
C ILE A 92 19.52 2.92 1.19
N LYS A 93 20.29 3.82 1.81
CA LYS A 93 20.65 3.74 3.24
C LYS A 93 19.79 4.63 4.13
N ASP A 94 19.10 5.61 3.54
CA ASP A 94 18.24 6.51 4.30
C ASP A 94 17.10 5.75 4.96
N LYS A 95 16.77 6.15 6.19
CA LYS A 95 15.66 5.57 6.93
C LYS A 95 14.35 5.93 6.25
N LYS A 96 13.59 4.92 5.81
CA LYS A 96 12.29 5.09 5.15
C LYS A 96 11.14 4.90 6.12
N THR A 97 10.06 5.66 5.92
CA THR A 97 8.82 5.52 6.69
C THR A 97 8.00 4.35 6.18
N MET A 98 7.44 3.56 7.09
CA MET A 98 6.48 2.50 6.76
C MET A 98 5.16 2.78 7.48
N VAL A 99 4.13 3.11 6.71
CA VAL A 99 2.79 3.35 7.24
C VAL A 99 1.99 2.06 7.16
N PHE A 100 1.60 1.50 8.30
CA PHE A 100 0.67 0.38 8.35
C PHE A 100 -0.75 0.92 8.49
N SER A 101 -1.68 0.45 7.67
CA SER A 101 -3.09 0.90 7.72
C SER A 101 -4.14 -0.21 7.60
N ASP A 102 -3.73 -1.47 7.40
CA ASP A 102 -4.67 -2.57 7.25
C ASP A 102 -5.15 -3.11 8.61
N SER A 103 -6.37 -2.71 9.00
CA SER A 103 -7.15 -3.35 10.07
C SER A 103 -6.38 -3.54 11.38
N LEU A 104 -5.76 -2.47 11.86
CA LEU A 104 -4.89 -2.49 13.03
C LEU A 104 -5.66 -2.48 14.36
N ASN A 105 -5.05 -3.12 15.36
CA ASN A 105 -5.32 -2.98 16.79
C ASN A 105 -3.99 -2.69 17.52
N ILE A 106 -4.02 -2.56 18.84
CA ILE A 106 -2.82 -2.19 19.62
C ILE A 106 -1.75 -3.28 19.53
N GLU A 107 -2.14 -4.55 19.62
CA GLU A 107 -1.22 -5.69 19.60
C GLU A 107 -0.45 -5.76 18.27
N ARG A 108 -1.16 -5.62 17.14
CA ARG A 108 -0.56 -5.56 15.80
C ARG A 108 0.37 -4.36 15.65
N CYS A 109 -0.01 -3.19 16.18
CA CYS A 109 0.86 -2.02 16.14
C CYS A 109 2.18 -2.27 16.88
N LEU A 110 2.16 -2.92 18.05
CA LEU A 110 3.36 -3.26 18.82
C LEU A 110 4.24 -4.28 18.09
N GLU A 111 3.63 -5.33 17.54
CA GLU A 111 4.31 -6.35 16.74
C GLU A 111 5.00 -5.72 15.51
N TYR A 112 4.25 -4.95 14.73
CA TYR A 112 4.75 -4.35 13.50
C TYR A 112 5.78 -3.25 13.76
N LYS A 113 5.69 -2.57 14.92
CA LYS A 113 6.72 -1.64 15.37
C LYS A 113 8.04 -2.37 15.58
N ALA A 114 8.05 -3.47 16.32
CA ALA A 114 9.26 -4.21 16.64
C ALA A 114 9.99 -4.69 15.37
N ILE A 115 9.28 -5.41 14.49
CA ILE A 115 9.88 -5.95 13.25
C ILE A 115 10.35 -4.85 12.28
N SER A 116 9.65 -3.71 12.24
CA SER A 116 10.02 -2.61 11.35
C SER A 116 11.25 -1.87 11.86
N GLU A 117 11.35 -1.65 13.17
CA GLU A 117 12.51 -0.99 13.78
C GLU A 117 13.76 -1.88 13.68
N GLU A 118 13.61 -3.19 13.87
CA GLU A 118 14.68 -4.17 13.65
C GLU A 118 15.18 -4.15 12.19
N ALA A 119 14.27 -4.01 11.22
CA ALA A 119 14.61 -3.86 9.81
C ALA A 119 15.11 -2.45 9.43
N GLY A 120 15.23 -1.53 10.39
CA GLY A 120 15.76 -0.17 10.16
C GLY A 120 14.77 0.79 9.50
N PHE A 121 13.46 0.57 9.62
CA PHE A 121 12.41 1.49 9.15
C PHE A 121 11.88 2.40 10.27
N THR A 122 11.16 3.46 9.90
CA THR A 122 10.38 4.28 10.82
C THR A 122 8.90 3.89 10.69
N PRO A 123 8.35 3.06 11.60
CA PRO A 123 6.96 2.66 11.52
C PRO A 123 6.01 3.82 11.90
N THR A 124 4.83 3.85 11.28
CA THR A 124 3.71 4.75 11.61
C THR A 124 2.41 3.98 11.39
N PHE A 125 1.36 4.29 12.17
CA PHE A 125 0.14 3.49 12.21
C PHE A 125 -1.10 4.34 11.95
N GLY A 126 -1.84 3.99 10.91
CA GLY A 126 -3.17 4.52 10.63
C GLY A 126 -4.25 3.60 11.21
N VAL A 127 -4.71 3.91 12.42
CA VAL A 127 -5.71 3.08 13.13
C VAL A 127 -7.11 3.69 12.96
N GLY A 128 -7.99 2.99 12.25
CA GLY A 128 -9.34 3.46 11.90
C GLY A 128 -10.43 2.90 12.79
N THR A 129 -11.11 1.86 12.31
CA THR A 129 -12.29 1.24 12.96
C THR A 129 -12.06 0.90 14.43
N PHE A 130 -10.89 0.37 14.78
CA PHE A 130 -10.55 0.03 16.17
C PHE A 130 -10.64 1.24 17.13
N LEU A 131 -10.23 2.45 16.70
CA LEU A 131 -10.31 3.63 17.56
C LEU A 131 -11.69 4.28 17.56
N THR A 132 -12.45 4.14 16.48
CA THR A 132 -13.65 4.97 16.21
C THR A 132 -14.96 4.19 16.27
N ASN A 133 -14.91 2.86 16.26
CA ASN A 133 -16.07 1.99 16.25
C ASN A 133 -15.74 0.63 16.92
N ASP A 134 -15.29 0.67 18.18
CA ASP A 134 -15.08 -0.53 19.00
C ASP A 134 -15.97 -0.46 20.25
N PHE A 135 -17.20 -0.96 20.10
CA PHE A 135 -18.25 -0.85 21.11
C PHE A 135 -18.73 -2.21 21.58
N THR A 136 -19.29 -2.23 22.80
CA THR A 136 -19.92 -3.41 23.41
C THR A 136 -21.42 -3.16 23.56
N HIS A 137 -22.24 -4.15 23.22
CA HIS A 137 -23.68 -4.11 23.47
C HIS A 137 -23.96 -4.05 24.96
N LEU A 138 -24.73 -3.04 25.40
CA LEU A 138 -25.06 -2.84 26.82
C LEU A 138 -25.90 -3.99 27.42
N LYS A 139 -26.70 -4.68 26.61
CA LYS A 139 -27.62 -5.73 27.09
C LYS A 139 -26.96 -7.11 27.17
N THR A 140 -26.16 -7.46 26.17
CA THR A 140 -25.56 -8.79 26.04
C THR A 140 -24.12 -8.84 26.55
N GLY A 141 -23.46 -7.68 26.67
CA GLY A 141 -22.03 -7.61 26.97
C GLY A 141 -21.13 -8.09 25.82
N THR A 142 -21.71 -8.43 24.66
CA THR A 142 -20.99 -8.89 23.47
C THR A 142 -20.51 -7.72 22.61
N LYS A 143 -19.52 -7.95 21.74
CA LYS A 143 -19.04 -6.92 20.81
C LYS A 143 -20.16 -6.49 19.88
N SER A 144 -20.34 -5.17 19.73
CA SER A 144 -21.21 -4.58 18.71
C SER A 144 -20.41 -4.48 17.41
N VAL A 145 -20.64 -5.41 16.48
CA VAL A 145 -19.82 -5.51 15.27
C VAL A 145 -20.07 -4.29 14.36
N PRO A 146 -19.03 -3.56 13.94
CA PRO A 146 -19.16 -2.45 13.02
C PRO A 146 -19.72 -2.87 11.66
N LEU A 147 -20.54 -2.01 11.07
CA LEU A 147 -21.00 -2.19 9.71
C LEU A 147 -19.81 -2.14 8.72
N ASN A 148 -19.58 -3.24 8.02
CA ASN A 148 -18.51 -3.37 7.02
C ASN A 148 -18.98 -2.87 5.64
N ILE A 149 -18.76 -1.59 5.35
CA ILE A 149 -19.17 -0.93 4.10
C ILE A 149 -17.97 -0.33 3.35
N VAL A 150 -18.04 -0.36 2.03
CA VAL A 150 -17.01 0.18 1.13
C VAL A 150 -17.63 0.98 -0.02
N ILE A 151 -16.96 2.06 -0.41
CA ILE A 151 -17.21 2.78 -1.67
C ILE A 151 -15.94 2.66 -2.51
N LYS A 152 -16.06 2.14 -3.73
CA LYS A 152 -14.92 1.86 -4.62
C LYS A 152 -15.13 2.54 -5.97
N LEU A 153 -14.04 2.99 -6.59
CA LEU A 153 -14.09 3.45 -7.98
C LEU A 153 -14.48 2.29 -8.88
N SER A 154 -15.59 2.42 -9.61
CA SER A 154 -16.09 1.36 -10.51
C SER A 154 -15.53 1.49 -11.93
N SER A 155 -15.33 2.72 -12.41
CA SER A 155 -14.85 2.99 -13.77
C SER A 155 -14.18 4.36 -13.88
N ALA A 156 -13.35 4.52 -14.91
CA ALA A 156 -12.75 5.79 -15.31
C ALA A 156 -12.72 5.87 -16.84
N ASN A 157 -13.17 7.00 -17.39
CA ASN A 157 -13.26 7.23 -18.84
C ASN A 157 -13.96 6.06 -19.59
N GLY A 158 -15.08 5.58 -19.03
CA GLY A 158 -15.87 4.47 -19.58
C GLY A 158 -15.23 3.08 -19.47
N ARG A 159 -14.07 2.93 -18.83
CA ARG A 159 -13.38 1.64 -18.65
C ARG A 159 -13.47 1.14 -17.20
N PRO A 160 -13.60 -0.17 -16.96
CA PRO A 160 -13.62 -0.73 -15.61
C PRO A 160 -12.35 -0.40 -14.81
N ALA A 161 -12.52 0.01 -13.56
CA ALA A 161 -11.43 0.14 -12.61
C ALA A 161 -11.25 -1.19 -11.86
N ILE A 162 -10.00 -1.57 -11.61
CA ILE A 162 -9.65 -2.79 -10.88
C ILE A 162 -8.59 -2.51 -9.80
N LYS A 163 -8.56 -3.34 -8.76
CA LYS A 163 -7.43 -3.46 -7.80
C LYS A 163 -7.08 -4.93 -7.67
N ILE A 164 -5.78 -5.27 -7.73
CA ILE A 164 -5.30 -6.65 -7.58
C ILE A 164 -4.91 -6.94 -6.12
N SER A 165 -4.20 -6.00 -5.46
CA SER A 165 -3.63 -6.17 -4.11
C SER A 165 -2.48 -7.21 -4.03
N ASP A 166 -1.92 -7.41 -2.84
CA ASP A 166 -0.97 -8.51 -2.54
C ASP A 166 -1.67 -9.79 -2.03
N ASN A 167 -3.00 -9.83 -1.98
CA ASN A 167 -3.78 -10.98 -1.56
C ASN A 167 -4.88 -11.33 -2.58
N ILE A 168 -5.02 -12.62 -2.90
CA ILE A 168 -6.07 -13.13 -3.79
C ILE A 168 -7.47 -12.67 -3.37
N GLY A 169 -7.77 -12.70 -2.06
CA GLY A 169 -9.08 -12.36 -1.51
C GLY A 169 -9.47 -10.88 -1.65
N LYS A 170 -8.53 -10.01 -2.03
CA LYS A 170 -8.72 -8.55 -2.13
C LYS A 170 -8.77 -8.02 -3.57
N ASN A 171 -8.88 -8.91 -4.56
CA ASN A 171 -9.15 -8.51 -5.94
C ASN A 171 -10.52 -7.81 -6.04
N THR A 172 -10.58 -6.67 -6.72
CA THR A 172 -11.83 -5.92 -6.92
C THR A 172 -11.95 -5.40 -8.35
N GLY A 173 -13.19 -5.26 -8.83
CA GLY A 173 -13.51 -4.82 -10.18
C GLY A 173 -13.89 -5.97 -11.11
N ASP A 174 -13.90 -5.70 -12.41
CA ASP A 174 -14.26 -6.66 -13.44
C ASP A 174 -13.28 -7.85 -13.52
N LYS A 175 -13.79 -9.08 -13.47
CA LYS A 175 -12.98 -10.30 -13.37
C LYS A 175 -12.13 -10.55 -14.61
N GLU A 176 -12.69 -10.30 -15.80
CA GLU A 176 -11.96 -10.49 -17.06
C GLU A 176 -10.78 -9.51 -17.13
N THR A 177 -11.02 -8.25 -16.77
CA THR A 177 -10.00 -7.21 -16.70
C THR A 177 -8.92 -7.55 -15.66
N VAL A 178 -9.30 -8.04 -14.46
CA VAL A 178 -8.34 -8.50 -13.44
C VAL A 178 -7.44 -9.59 -13.99
N ASN A 179 -8.01 -10.64 -14.59
CA ASN A 179 -7.24 -11.77 -15.11
C ASN A 179 -6.30 -11.33 -16.24
N LYS A 180 -6.80 -10.50 -17.16
CA LYS A 180 -6.00 -9.93 -18.24
C LYS A 180 -4.79 -9.15 -17.70
N VAL A 181 -5.00 -8.28 -16.71
CA VAL A 181 -3.91 -7.48 -16.12
C VAL A 181 -2.94 -8.36 -15.34
N LYS A 182 -3.42 -9.34 -14.56
CA LYS A 182 -2.54 -10.33 -13.88
C LYS A 182 -1.61 -11.03 -14.87
N SER A 183 -2.15 -11.50 -16.01
CA SER A 183 -1.34 -12.14 -17.07
C SER A 183 -0.32 -11.17 -17.69
N GLN A 184 -0.72 -9.93 -17.95
CA GLN A 184 0.19 -8.92 -18.51
C GLN A 184 1.35 -8.54 -17.57
N LEU A 185 1.11 -8.56 -16.26
CA LEU A 185 2.11 -8.23 -15.25
C LEU A 185 2.99 -9.42 -14.83
N GLY A 186 2.63 -10.64 -15.26
CA GLY A 186 3.24 -11.87 -14.76
C GLY A 186 3.02 -12.04 -13.25
N TYR A 187 1.84 -11.67 -12.76
CA TYR A 187 1.52 -11.70 -11.33
C TYR A 187 1.46 -13.16 -10.83
N VAL A 188 2.14 -13.43 -9.72
CA VAL A 188 2.13 -14.73 -9.03
C VAL A 188 1.26 -14.62 -7.79
N GLU A 189 0.28 -15.50 -7.67
CA GLU A 189 -0.67 -15.49 -6.56
C GLU A 189 -0.02 -15.98 -5.25
N LYS A 190 -0.36 -15.30 -4.15
CA LYS A 190 0.02 -15.68 -2.80
C LYS A 190 -1.23 -15.75 -1.93
N GLU A 191 -1.39 -16.85 -1.19
CA GLU A 191 -2.44 -17.01 -0.19
C GLU A 191 -1.94 -16.55 1.19
N TRP A 192 -2.77 -15.80 1.90
CA TRP A 192 -2.54 -15.44 3.29
C TRP A 192 -3.84 -15.52 4.08
N THR A 193 -3.83 -16.37 5.12
CA THR A 193 -5.00 -16.77 5.92
C THR A 193 -5.54 -15.66 6.82
N GLY A 194 -4.73 -14.65 7.16
CA GLY A 194 -5.19 -13.49 7.95
C GLY A 194 -6.00 -12.45 7.15
N GLY A 195 -6.21 -12.68 5.85
CA GLY A 195 -6.74 -11.70 4.90
C GLY A 195 -8.23 -11.81 4.56
N ASP A 196 -8.98 -12.69 5.22
CA ASP A 196 -10.43 -12.77 5.03
C ASP A 196 -11.11 -11.48 5.55
N GLU A 197 -11.43 -10.57 4.61
CA GLU A 197 -12.02 -9.27 4.91
C GLU A 197 -13.46 -9.37 5.45
N THR A 198 -14.14 -10.51 5.23
CA THR A 198 -15.56 -10.67 5.56
C THR A 198 -15.82 -10.83 7.06
N GLN A 199 -14.81 -11.25 7.82
CA GLN A 199 -14.88 -11.47 9.27
C GLN A 199 -13.91 -10.59 10.08
N ARG A 200 -13.41 -9.50 9.49
CA ARG A 200 -12.41 -8.60 10.10
C ARG A 200 -12.72 -8.13 11.52
N TRP A 201 -14.01 -8.03 11.86
CA TRP A 201 -14.47 -7.50 13.15
C TRP A 201 -15.32 -8.50 13.95
N GLY A 202 -15.34 -9.76 13.51
CA GLY A 202 -16.19 -10.83 14.05
C GLY A 202 -17.49 -11.03 13.27
N LYS A 203 -18.32 -11.94 13.77
CA LYS A 203 -19.73 -12.08 13.39
C LYS A 203 -20.56 -11.63 14.58
N ASP A 204 -21.66 -10.92 14.33
CA ASP A 204 -22.72 -10.88 15.32
C ASP A 204 -23.17 -12.33 15.48
N GLU A 205 -23.01 -12.90 16.68
CA GLU A 205 -23.66 -14.17 16.98
C GLU A 205 -25.15 -13.96 16.77
N ASP A 206 -25.76 -14.82 15.94
CA ASP A 206 -27.12 -14.71 15.47
C ASP A 206 -28.05 -14.22 16.58
N LYS A 207 -28.81 -13.16 16.29
CA LYS A 207 -30.01 -12.85 17.05
C LYS A 207 -30.83 -14.14 17.10
N ALA A 208 -31.01 -14.66 18.32
CA ALA A 208 -31.91 -15.75 18.63
C ALA A 208 -33.25 -15.62 17.90
#